data_AF-A0A6G8AQ50-F1
#
_entry.id   AF-A0A6G8AQ50-F1
#
_cell.length_a   1.000
_cell.length_b   1.000
_cell.length_c   1.000
_cell.angle_alpha   90.00
_cell.angle_beta   90.00
_cell.angle_gamma   90.00
#
_symmetry.space_group_name_H-M   'P 1'
#
loop_
_entity.id
_entity.type
_entity.pdbx_description
1 polymer ?
#
loop_
_entity_poly.entity_id
_entity_poly.type
_entity_poly.pdbx_seq_one_letter_code
_entity_poly.pdbx_strand_id
1 'polypeptide(L)'
;MGDMGDYWNDLKPHLKEKRKNHVSTSISNAENFFNKRFIEYKLFEDTGQFQVNLPNEIIDYWATTGTWIARKTKKRSKGFRSLMRYMEENK
;
A
#
# COMPACT_ATOMS: atom_id res chain seq x y z
N MET A 1 -21.38 36.04 6.58
CA MET A 1 -21.41 34.56 6.60
C MET A 1 -20.98 34.07 5.22
N GLY A 2 -19.68 33.88 4.98
CA GLY A 2 -19.16 33.52 3.65
C GLY A 2 -17.63 33.41 3.69
N ASP A 3 -17.11 32.59 4.60
CA ASP A 3 -15.67 32.56 4.90
C ASP A 3 -15.14 31.13 5.00
N MET A 4 -15.91 30.21 5.58
CA MET A 4 -15.54 28.80 5.63
C MET A 4 -15.57 28.12 4.24
N GLY A 5 -16.54 28.44 3.37
CA GLY A 5 -16.71 27.76 2.08
C GLY A 5 -15.56 27.99 1.10
N ASP A 6 -15.08 29.23 1.03
CA ASP A 6 -13.96 29.63 0.17
C ASP A 6 -12.63 29.10 0.71
N TYR A 7 -12.42 29.15 2.04
CA TYR A 7 -11.29 28.50 2.71
C TYR A 7 -11.18 27.00 2.37
N TRP A 8 -12.31 26.27 2.38
CA TRP A 8 -12.32 24.86 1.99
C TRP A 8 -12.09 24.64 0.49
N ASN A 9 -12.49 25.57 -0.38
CA ASN A 9 -12.26 25.46 -1.82
C ASN A 9 -10.77 25.64 -2.17
N ASP A 10 -10.07 26.53 -1.47
CA ASP A 10 -8.64 26.75 -1.64
C ASP A 10 -7.78 25.64 -1.02
N LEU A 11 -8.23 25.02 0.07
CA LEU A 11 -7.52 23.90 0.69
C LEU A 11 -7.62 22.57 -0.07
N LYS A 12 -8.74 22.31 -0.74
CA LYS A 12 -8.98 21.07 -1.50
C LYS A 12 -7.85 20.72 -2.48
N PRO A 13 -7.34 21.64 -3.34
CA PRO A 13 -6.24 21.33 -4.25
C PRO A 13 -4.97 20.94 -3.50
N HIS A 14 -4.59 21.65 -2.44
CA HIS A 14 -3.42 21.32 -1.63
C HIS A 14 -3.53 19.96 -0.95
N LEU A 15 -4.71 19.60 -0.44
CA LEU A 15 -4.96 18.27 0.15
C LEU A 15 -4.88 17.15 -0.90
N LYS A 16 -5.37 17.40 -2.11
CA LYS A 16 -5.26 16.45 -3.23
C LYS A 16 -3.80 16.24 -3.63
N GLU A 17 -3.01 17.30 -3.68
CA GLU A 17 -1.58 17.24 -4.01
C GLU A 17 -0.78 16.51 -2.94
N LYS A 18 -0.99 16.83 -1.66
CA LYS A 18 -0.40 16.08 -0.53
C LYS A 18 -0.72 14.59 -0.59
N ARG A 19 -1.97 14.24 -0.92
CA ARG A 19 -2.37 12.84 -1.07
C ARG A 19 -1.63 12.16 -2.21
N LYS A 20 -1.51 12.80 -3.39
CA LYS A 20 -0.75 12.24 -4.52
C LYS A 20 0.71 11.98 -4.14
N ASN A 21 1.35 12.95 -3.48
CA ASN A 21 2.74 12.81 -3.01
C ASN A 21 2.90 11.70 -1.97
N HIS A 22 1.94 11.57 -1.05
CA HIS A 22 1.93 10.47 -0.09
C HIS A 22 1.80 9.11 -0.79
N VAL A 23 0.89 8.98 -1.75
CA VAL A 23 0.68 7.73 -2.50
C VAL A 23 1.94 7.34 -3.26
N SER A 24 2.54 8.25 -4.03
CA SER A 24 3.77 7.97 -4.78
C SER A 24 4.92 7.55 -3.85
N THR A 25 5.13 8.30 -2.76
CA THR A 25 6.16 7.99 -1.77
C THR A 25 5.93 6.62 -1.12
N SER A 26 4.69 6.29 -0.79
CA SER A 26 4.33 4.97 -0.23
C SER A 26 4.62 3.84 -1.21
N ILE A 27 4.25 3.98 -2.49
CA ILE A 27 4.52 2.99 -3.54
C ILE A 27 6.02 2.79 -3.70
N SER A 28 6.81 3.86 -3.87
CA SER A 28 8.27 3.74 -4.02
C SER A 28 8.95 3.11 -2.81
N ASN A 29 8.48 3.40 -1.59
CA ASN A 29 8.99 2.75 -0.38
C ASN A 29 8.68 1.24 -0.36
N ALA A 30 7.51 0.83 -0.82
CA ALA A 30 7.12 -0.56 -0.91
C ALA A 30 7.90 -1.31 -2.01
N GLU A 31 8.04 -0.72 -3.20
CA GLU A 31 8.88 -1.26 -4.29
C GLU A 31 10.31 -1.51 -3.81
N ASN A 32 10.92 -0.50 -3.18
CA ASN A 32 12.26 -0.62 -2.61
C ASN A 32 12.36 -1.77 -1.60
N PHE A 33 11.31 -2.01 -0.81
CA PHE A 33 11.29 -3.10 0.16
C PHE A 33 11.20 -4.47 -0.51
N PHE A 34 10.34 -4.64 -1.51
CA PHE A 34 10.17 -5.90 -2.24
C PHE A 34 11.38 -6.22 -3.12
N ASN A 35 11.91 -5.23 -3.84
CA ASN A 35 13.10 -5.36 -4.69
C ASN A 35 14.33 -5.80 -3.87
N LYS A 36 14.54 -5.21 -2.68
CA LYS A 36 15.65 -5.58 -1.78
C LYS A 36 15.60 -7.05 -1.30
N ARG A 37 14.44 -7.69 -1.38
CA ARG A 37 14.24 -9.08 -0.94
C ARG A 37 14.02 -10.05 -2.09
N PHE A 38 14.16 -9.59 -3.34
CA PHE A 38 13.92 -10.39 -4.53
C PHE A 38 12.53 -11.05 -4.53
N ILE A 39 11.54 -10.34 -3.98
CA ILE A 39 10.15 -10.81 -3.95
C ILE A 39 9.51 -10.39 -5.27
N GLU A 40 8.96 -11.35 -6.01
CA GLU A 40 8.20 -11.07 -7.22
C GLU A 40 6.82 -10.49 -6.87
N TYR A 41 6.48 -9.37 -7.49
CA TYR A 41 5.19 -8.72 -7.32
C TYR A 41 4.65 -8.15 -8.63
N LYS A 42 3.34 -8.00 -8.67
CA LYS A 42 2.62 -7.23 -9.66
C LYS A 42 2.07 -5.96 -9.02
N LEU A 43 2.46 -4.80 -9.53
CA LEU A 43 1.95 -3.50 -9.08
C LEU A 43 0.69 -3.13 -9.84
N PHE A 44 -0.34 -2.72 -9.11
CA PHE A 44 -1.53 -2.06 -9.63
C PHE A 44 -1.47 -0.59 -9.21
N GLU A 45 -0.98 0.25 -10.11
CA GLU A 45 -0.73 1.68 -9.84
C GLU A 45 -2.00 2.44 -9.45
N ASP A 46 -3.14 2.08 -10.04
CA ASP A 46 -4.44 2.72 -9.79
C ASP A 46 -4.89 2.59 -8.32
N THR A 47 -4.62 1.43 -7.71
CA THR A 47 -4.99 1.16 -6.31
C THR A 47 -3.82 1.23 -5.33
N GLY A 48 -2.58 1.39 -5.82
CA GLY A 48 -1.36 1.28 -5.01
C GLY A 48 -1.20 -0.11 -4.36
N GLN A 49 -1.74 -1.14 -5.02
CA GLN A 49 -1.74 -2.51 -4.56
C GLN A 49 -0.59 -3.31 -5.17
N PHE A 50 0.13 -4.03 -4.32
CA PHE A 50 1.17 -4.96 -4.65
C PHE A 50 0.61 -6.37 -4.48
N GLN A 51 0.49 -7.11 -5.56
CA GLN A 51 0.15 -8.51 -5.53
C GLN A 51 1.43 -9.33 -5.54
N VAL A 52 1.76 -9.93 -4.40
CA VAL A 52 2.91 -10.80 -4.23
C VAL A 52 2.47 -12.24 -4.48
N ASN A 53 3.07 -12.89 -5.47
CA ASN A 53 2.82 -14.30 -5.77
C ASN A 53 3.86 -15.15 -5.04
N LEU A 54 3.40 -15.94 -4.08
CA LEU A 54 4.21 -16.99 -3.45
C LEU A 54 3.82 -18.35 -4.03
N PRO A 55 4.68 -19.38 -3.95
CA PRO A 55 4.37 -20.71 -4.48
C PRO A 55 3.04 -21.29 -3.96
N ASN A 56 2.69 -20.99 -2.71
CA ASN A 56 1.53 -21.58 -2.02
C ASN A 56 0.31 -20.66 -1.90
N GLU A 57 0.47 -19.35 -2.15
CA GLU A 57 -0.57 -18.35 -1.93
C GLU A 57 -0.27 -17.01 -2.63
N ILE A 58 -1.32 -16.23 -2.89
CA ILE A 58 -1.23 -14.85 -3.37
C ILE A 58 -1.55 -13.90 -2.22
N ILE A 59 -0.69 -12.89 -2.02
CA ILE A 59 -0.89 -11.85 -1.00
C ILE A 59 -1.09 -10.50 -1.68
N ASP A 60 -2.17 -9.81 -1.33
CA ASP A 60 -2.36 -8.42 -1.72
C ASP A 60 -1.88 -7.51 -0.59
N TYR A 61 -1.01 -6.55 -0.92
CA TYR A 61 -0.48 -5.53 -0.01
C TYR A 61 -0.79 -4.13 -0.53
N TRP A 62 -1.36 -3.26 0.28
CA TRP A 62 -1.62 -1.86 -0.08
C TRP A 62 -0.57 -0.96 0.56
N ALA A 63 0.23 -0.28 -0.25
CA ALA A 63 1.34 0.54 0.25
C ALA A 63 0.89 1.77 1.02
N THR A 64 -0.26 2.33 0.67
CA THR A 64 -0.80 3.55 1.28
C THR A 64 -1.29 3.33 2.71
N THR A 65 -1.91 2.19 2.99
CA THR A 65 -2.44 1.81 4.31
C THR A 65 -1.53 0.84 5.05
N GLY A 66 -0.55 0.25 4.36
CA GLY A 66 0.31 -0.81 4.84
C GLY A 66 -0.43 -2.12 5.15
N THR A 67 -1.68 -2.27 4.72
CA THR A 67 -2.47 -3.49 4.98
C THR A 67 -2.09 -4.59 4.03
N TRP A 68 -2.14 -5.84 4.47
CA TRP A 68 -2.08 -6.99 3.59
C TRP A 68 -3.16 -8.01 3.89
N ILE A 69 -3.51 -8.80 2.87
CA ILE A 69 -4.40 -9.95 2.97
C ILE A 69 -3.87 -11.10 2.14
N ALA A 70 -3.87 -12.27 2.75
CA ALA A 70 -3.55 -13.53 2.11
C ALA A 70 -4.83 -14.13 1.51
N ARG A 71 -4.87 -14.37 0.20
CA ARG A 71 -6.13 -14.69 -0.51
C ARG A 71 -6.72 -16.04 -0.16
N LYS A 72 -5.88 -17.04 0.13
CA LYS A 72 -6.24 -18.43 0.42
C LYS A 72 -6.70 -18.58 1.86
N THR A 73 -5.95 -18.04 2.82
CA THR A 73 -6.29 -18.15 4.25
C THR A 73 -7.21 -17.04 4.75
N LYS A 74 -7.39 -15.97 3.97
CA LYS A 74 -8.08 -14.73 4.38
C LYS A 74 -7.47 -14.03 5.60
N LYS A 75 -6.26 -14.44 6.02
CA LYS A 75 -5.53 -13.75 7.08
C LYS A 75 -5.12 -12.37 6.59
N ARG A 76 -5.23 -11.39 7.47
CA ARG A 76 -4.91 -9.99 7.18
C ARG A 76 -4.19 -9.36 8.36
N SER A 77 -3.28 -8.45 8.08
CA SER A 77 -2.62 -7.64 9.09
C SER A 77 -2.09 -6.34 8.49
N LYS A 78 -1.28 -5.60 9.25
CA LYS A 78 -0.68 -4.33 8.85
C LYS A 78 0.83 -4.33 9.03
N GLY A 79 1.51 -3.66 8.12
CA GLY A 79 2.93 -3.41 8.12
C GLY A 79 3.77 -4.53 7.50
N PHE A 80 4.97 -4.16 7.04
CA PHE A 80 5.91 -5.10 6.44
C PHE A 80 6.39 -6.18 7.42
N ARG A 81 6.59 -5.85 8.70
CA ARG A 81 7.07 -6.85 9.68
C ARG A 81 6.10 -8.01 9.84
N SER A 82 4.80 -7.73 9.91
CA SER A 82 3.78 -8.79 10.03
C SER A 82 3.63 -9.58 8.73
N LEU A 83 3.78 -8.91 7.57
CA LEU A 83 3.81 -9.57 6.27
C LEU A 83 4.99 -10.55 6.18
N MET A 84 6.19 -10.12 6.57
CA MET A 84 7.38 -10.98 6.55
C MET A 84 7.23 -12.18 7.47
N ARG A 85 6.77 -11.96 8.70
CA ARG A 85 6.50 -13.06 9.63
C ARG A 85 5.52 -14.07 9.05
N TYR A 86 4.45 -13.59 8.40
CA TYR A 86 3.50 -14.47 7.72
C TYR A 86 4.16 -15.26 6.59
N MET A 87 4.96 -14.59 5.76
CA MET A 87 5.69 -15.25 4.66
C MET A 87 6.68 -16.30 5.18
N GLU A 88 7.37 -16.06 6.29
CA GLU A 88 8.29 -17.01 6.93
C GLU A 88 7.57 -18.21 7.53
N GLU A 89 6.42 -18.00 8.17
CA GLU A 89 5.59 -19.07 8.74
C GLU A 89 4.91 -19.94 7.68
N ASN A 90 4.76 -19.45 6.44
CA ASN A 90 4.02 -20.12 5.35
C ASN A 90 4.89 -20.40 4.10
N LYS A 91 6.21 -20.33 4.24
CA LYS A 91 7.18 -20.71 3.21
C LYS A 91 7.27 -22.23 3.08
#